data_AF-Q7P2L7-F1
#
_entry.id   AF-Q7P2L7-F1
#
_cell.length_a   1.000
_cell.length_b   1.000
_cell.length_c   1.000
_cell.angle_alpha   90.00
_cell.angle_beta   90.00
_cell.angle_gamma   90.00
#
_symmetry.space_group_name_H-M   'P 1'
#
loop_
_entity.id
_entity.type
_entity.pdbx_description
1 polymer ?
#
loop_
_entity_poly.entity_id
_entity_poly.type
_entity_poly.pdbx_seq_one_letter_code
_entity_poly.pdbx_strand_id
1 'polypeptide(L)'
;MWLNHIVGGNILLTTAAIAGGACFGDNIGLISDTTIVSSGIQKVEVVRRIRHQGVWSALVLLSGIIVFTVVGFTMDLPSTVGDPAEAINSIPADVWTALAEKRESAVKLLEQVRSGVPLYMAIPLVIV
;
A
#
# COMPACT_ATOMS: atom_id res chain seq x y z
N MET A 1 6.13 2.98 7.50
CA MET A 1 6.11 4.11 8.47
C MET A 1 7.21 5.12 8.25
N TRP A 2 8.44 4.72 7.89
CA TRP A 2 9.52 5.64 7.53
C TRP A 2 9.15 6.63 6.41
N LEU A 3 8.53 6.15 5.33
CA LEU A 3 8.03 7.01 4.24
C LEU A 3 7.02 8.06 4.71
N ASN A 4 6.13 7.72 5.64
CA ASN A 4 5.16 8.66 6.20
C ASN A 4 5.85 9.84 6.91
N HIS A 5 6.94 9.56 7.64
CA HIS A 5 7.70 10.59 8.33
C HIS A 5 8.40 11.54 7.34
N ILE A 6 8.88 11.02 6.21
CA ILE A 6 9.60 11.81 5.20
C ILE A 6 8.67 12.74 4.43
N VAL A 7 7.46 12.30 4.12
CA VAL A 7 6.47 13.12 3.41
C VAL A 7 5.68 14.06 4.32
N GLY A 8 6.03 14.13 5.61
CA GLY A 8 5.28 14.93 6.60
C GLY A 8 3.86 14.43 6.83
N GLY A 9 3.60 13.14 6.60
CA GLY A 9 2.29 12.53 6.71
C GLY A 9 1.88 12.23 8.16
N ASN A 10 0.57 12.08 8.40
CA ASN A 10 0.05 11.73 9.71
C ASN A 10 0.06 10.22 9.94
N ILE A 11 0.80 9.78 10.96
CA ILE A 11 1.01 8.35 11.21
C ILE A 11 -0.27 7.60 11.59
N LEU A 12 -1.19 8.24 12.33
CA LEU A 12 -2.48 7.65 12.68
C LEU A 12 -3.34 7.49 11.41
N LEU A 13 -3.38 8.51 10.56
CA LEU A 13 -4.16 8.49 9.32
C LEU A 13 -3.64 7.41 8.36
N THR A 14 -2.33 7.30 8.19
CA THR A 14 -1.71 6.25 7.36
C THR A 14 -1.96 4.87 7.92
N THR A 15 -1.89 4.69 9.24
CA THR A 15 -2.20 3.39 9.86
C THR A 15 -3.66 3.03 9.66
N ALA A 16 -4.57 3.98 9.86
CA ALA A 16 -6.00 3.80 9.65
C ALA A 16 -6.32 3.46 8.18
N ALA A 17 -5.65 4.10 7.23
CA ALA A 17 -5.78 3.81 5.80
C ALA A 17 -5.31 2.39 5.47
N ILE A 18 -4.15 1.96 6.00
CA ILE A 18 -3.62 0.60 5.78
C ILE A 18 -4.55 -0.45 6.40
N ALA A 19 -4.95 -0.25 7.65
CA ALA A 19 -5.84 -1.18 8.36
C ALA A 19 -7.21 -1.28 7.67
N GLY A 20 -7.80 -0.14 7.32
CA GLY A 20 -9.07 -0.10 6.60
C GLY A 20 -8.99 -0.75 5.22
N GLY A 21 -7.92 -0.48 4.47
CA GLY A 21 -7.67 -1.08 3.16
C GLY A 21 -7.46 -2.60 3.22
N ALA A 22 -6.75 -3.09 4.24
CA ALA A 22 -6.57 -4.52 4.45
C ALA A 22 -7.90 -5.23 4.75
N CYS A 23 -8.72 -4.67 5.66
CA CYS A 23 -10.05 -5.20 5.95
C CYS A 23 -10.98 -5.16 4.72
N PHE A 24 -10.89 -4.11 3.91
CA PHE A 24 -11.63 -3.99 2.66
C PHE A 24 -11.25 -5.09 1.66
N GLY A 25 -9.94 -5.31 1.46
CA GLY A 25 -9.42 -6.33 0.54
C GLY A 25 -9.81 -7.75 0.94
N ASP A 26 -9.77 -8.06 2.24
CA ASP A 26 -10.17 -9.37 2.77
C ASP A 26 -11.64 -9.70 2.45
N ASN A 27 -12.53 -8.68 2.48
CA ASN A 27 -13.95 -8.87 2.22
C ASN A 27 -14.27 -9.23 0.75
N ILE A 28 -13.43 -8.81 -0.21
CA ILE A 28 -13.61 -9.08 -1.65
C ILE A 28 -12.67 -10.15 -2.21
N GLY A 29 -11.73 -10.64 -1.40
CA GLY A 29 -10.72 -11.60 -1.83
C GLY A 29 -11.34 -12.95 -2.18
N LEU A 30 -11.25 -13.36 -3.46
CA LEU A 30 -11.62 -14.72 -3.91
C LEU A 30 -10.86 -15.83 -3.18
N ILE A 31 -9.66 -15.51 -2.70
CA ILE A 31 -8.72 -16.42 -2.03
C ILE A 31 -8.67 -16.14 -0.52
N SER A 32 -9.51 -15.24 0.01
CA SER A 32 -9.53 -14.97 1.44
C SER A 32 -10.14 -16.15 2.21
N ASP A 33 -9.44 -16.63 3.24
CA ASP A 33 -9.89 -17.71 4.12
C ASP A 33 -11.24 -17.37 4.79
N THR A 34 -11.42 -16.11 5.20
CA THR A 34 -12.66 -15.64 5.83
C THR A 34 -13.81 -15.66 4.82
N THR A 35 -13.53 -15.32 3.56
CA THR A 35 -14.50 -15.37 2.46
C THR A 35 -14.91 -16.80 2.11
N ILE A 36 -13.94 -17.73 2.02
CA ILE A 36 -14.20 -19.15 1.72
C ILE A 36 -15.03 -19.78 2.85
N VAL A 37 -14.65 -19.57 4.11
CA VAL A 37 -15.37 -20.11 5.28
C VAL A 37 -16.79 -19.52 5.38
N SER A 38 -16.94 -18.20 5.19
CA SER A 38 -18.25 -17.53 5.24
C SER A 38 -19.19 -18.03 4.14
N SER A 39 -18.69 -18.18 2.91
CA SER A 39 -19.43 -18.77 1.79
C SER A 39 -19.81 -20.23 2.04
N GLY A 40 -18.91 -21.03 2.63
CA GLY A 40 -19.16 -22.42 2.98
C GLY A 40 -20.30 -22.60 4.00
N ILE A 41 -20.32 -21.78 5.06
CA ILE A 41 -21.38 -21.80 6.09
C ILE A 41 -22.73 -21.42 5.48
N GLN A 42 -22.75 -20.41 4.60
CA GLN A 42 -23.98 -19.92 3.99
C GLN A 42 -24.46 -20.76 2.80
N LYS A 43 -23.69 -21.79 2.38
CA LYS A 43 -23.93 -22.60 1.18
C LYS A 43 -24.09 -21.73 -0.09
N VAL A 44 -23.33 -20.64 -0.17
CA VAL A 44 -23.33 -19.73 -1.32
C VAL A 44 -21.98 -19.82 -2.03
N GLU A 45 -21.99 -19.95 -3.35
CA GLU A 45 -20.76 -19.91 -4.16
C GLU A 45 -19.99 -18.61 -3.93
N VAL A 46 -18.67 -18.73 -3.71
CA VAL A 46 -17.76 -17.60 -3.48
C VAL A 46 -17.82 -16.57 -4.62
N VAL A 47 -17.89 -17.05 -5.86
CA VAL A 47 -17.99 -16.18 -7.06
C VAL A 47 -19.28 -15.36 -7.05
N ARG A 48 -20.41 -15.96 -6.65
CA ARG A 48 -21.70 -15.27 -6.59
C ARG A 48 -21.72 -14.24 -5.45
N ARG A 49 -21.10 -14.56 -4.31
CA ARG A 49 -20.93 -13.64 -3.17
C ARG A 49 -20.18 -12.38 -3.60
N ILE A 50 -19.02 -12.54 -4.23
CA ILE A 50 -18.16 -11.41 -4.63
C ILE A 50 -18.81 -10.55 -5.70
N ARG A 51 -19.50 -11.16 -6.68
CA ARG A 51 -20.22 -10.39 -7.71
C ARG A 51 -21.31 -9.48 -7.11
N HIS A 52 -22.00 -9.96 -6.07
CA HIS A 52 -22.99 -9.14 -5.38
C HIS A 52 -22.35 -8.11 -4.44
N GLN A 53 -21.29 -8.49 -3.73
CA GLN A 53 -20.57 -7.60 -2.83
C GLN A 53 -19.73 -6.55 -3.57
N GLY A 54 -19.43 -6.73 -4.85
CA GLY A 54 -18.65 -5.79 -5.65
C GLY A 54 -19.26 -4.39 -5.72
N VAL A 55 -20.60 -4.28 -5.80
CA VAL A 55 -21.29 -2.98 -5.80
C VAL A 55 -21.12 -2.27 -4.45
N TRP A 56 -21.29 -3.01 -3.36
CA TRP A 56 -21.10 -2.48 -2.01
C TRP A 56 -19.65 -2.10 -1.73
N SER A 57 -18.72 -2.92 -2.20
CA SER A 57 -17.28 -2.66 -2.15
C SER A 57 -16.92 -1.38 -2.91
N ALA A 58 -17.45 -1.17 -4.12
CA ALA A 58 -17.22 0.07 -4.87
C ALA A 58 -17.73 1.30 -4.13
N LEU A 59 -18.90 1.22 -3.48
CA LEU A 59 -19.44 2.32 -2.67
C LEU A 59 -18.56 2.62 -1.44
N VAL A 60 -18.06 1.58 -0.77
CA VAL A 60 -17.14 1.73 0.38
C VAL A 60 -15.78 2.30 -0.06
N LEU A 61 -15.29 1.90 -1.24
CA LEU A 61 -14.06 2.44 -1.79
C LEU A 61 -14.21 3.94 -2.10
N LEU A 62 -15.30 4.33 -2.77
CA LEU A 62 -15.60 5.72 -3.07
C LEU A 62 -15.78 6.56 -1.81
N SER A 63 -16.52 6.06 -0.82
CA SER A 63 -16.68 6.78 0.45
C SER A 63 -15.36 6.90 1.22
N GLY A 64 -14.53 5.85 1.21
CA GLY A 64 -13.19 5.88 1.78
C GLY A 64 -12.31 6.95 1.13
N ILE A 65 -12.27 7.02 -0.20
CA ILE A 65 -11.53 8.06 -0.94
C ILE A 65 -11.98 9.45 -0.50
N ILE A 66 -13.29 9.69 -0.42
CA ILE A 66 -13.85 10.99 -0.01
C ILE A 66 -13.44 11.31 1.43
N VAL A 67 -13.63 10.39 2.37
CA VAL A 67 -13.33 10.61 3.80
C VAL A 67 -11.85 10.86 4.02
N PHE A 68 -10.96 10.04 3.44
CA PHE A 68 -9.51 10.25 3.59
C PHE A 68 -9.05 11.56 2.94
N THR A 69 -9.67 11.97 1.83
CA THR A 69 -9.37 13.25 1.17
C THR A 69 -9.80 14.44 2.05
N VAL A 70 -11.03 14.41 2.58
CA VAL A 70 -11.55 15.46 3.46
C VAL A 70 -10.72 15.56 4.74
N VAL A 71 -10.43 14.43 5.38
CA VAL A 71 -9.58 14.40 6.58
C VAL A 71 -8.18 14.94 6.25
N GLY A 72 -7.62 14.56 5.11
CA GLY A 72 -6.36 15.08 4.58
C GLY A 72 -6.32 16.61 4.54
N PHE A 73 -7.36 17.23 3.96
CA PHE A 73 -7.48 18.68 3.91
C PHE A 73 -7.71 19.33 5.28
N THR A 74 -8.50 18.71 6.17
CA THR A 74 -8.75 19.26 7.52
C THR A 74 -7.53 19.26 8.42
N MET A 75 -6.59 18.34 8.17
CA MET A 75 -5.34 18.21 8.93
C MET A 75 -4.19 19.01 8.30
N ASP A 76 -4.46 19.79 7.25
CA ASP A 76 -3.49 20.61 6.51
C ASP A 76 -2.23 19.83 6.10
N LEU A 77 -2.44 18.58 5.65
CA LEU A 77 -1.33 17.71 5.26
C LEU A 77 -0.62 18.23 4.00
N PRO A 78 0.71 18.08 3.90
CA PRO A 78 1.46 18.50 2.73
C PRO A 78 0.94 17.82 1.46
N SER A 79 0.72 18.61 0.41
CA SER A 79 0.38 18.12 -0.93
C SER A 79 1.63 17.91 -1.82
N THR A 80 2.81 18.09 -1.25
CA THR A 80 4.08 17.85 -1.93
C THR A 80 4.29 16.36 -2.16
N VAL A 81 4.47 15.97 -3.42
CA VAL A 81 4.91 14.63 -3.79
C VAL A 81 6.34 14.47 -3.26
N GLY A 82 6.53 13.60 -2.27
CA GLY A 82 7.86 13.32 -1.73
C GLY A 82 8.75 12.63 -2.77
N ASP A 83 9.97 13.13 -2.95
CA ASP A 83 10.96 12.50 -3.83
C ASP A 83 11.60 11.28 -3.12
N PRO A 84 11.44 10.06 -3.65
CA PRO A 84 12.09 8.87 -3.12
C PRO A 84 13.62 8.99 -3.07
N ALA A 85 14.23 9.76 -3.99
CA ALA A 85 15.67 9.96 -4.01
C ALA A 85 16.13 10.86 -2.86
N GLU A 86 15.36 11.90 -2.55
CA GLU A 86 15.60 12.78 -1.39
C GLU A 86 15.45 12.01 -0.07
N ALA A 87 14.45 11.14 0.01
CA ALA A 87 14.25 10.22 1.12
C ALA A 87 15.49 9.34 1.39
N ILE A 88 16.08 8.79 0.33
CA ILE A 88 17.27 7.92 0.41
C ILE A 88 18.53 8.71 0.75
N ASN A 89 18.67 9.94 0.23
CA ASN A 89 19.80 10.81 0.55
C ASN A 89 19.80 11.25 2.03
N SER A 90 18.65 11.21 2.72
CA SER A 90 18.56 11.49 4.15
C SER A 90 19.05 10.34 5.06
N ILE A 91 19.37 9.16 4.50
CA ILE A 91 19.85 8.01 5.27
C ILE A 91 21.31 8.23 5.73
N PRO A 92 21.59 8.18 7.05
CA PRO A 92 22.94 8.35 7.59
C PRO A 92 23.97 7.33 7.09
N ALA A 93 25.24 7.72 6.97
CA ALA A 93 26.31 6.91 6.40
C ALA A 93 26.63 5.63 7.21
N ASP A 94 26.44 5.67 8.52
CA ASP A 94 26.56 4.53 9.44
C ASP A 94 25.51 3.46 9.18
N VAL A 95 24.30 3.87 8.77
CA VAL A 95 23.23 2.93 8.38
C VAL A 95 23.58 2.22 7.08
N TRP A 96 24.18 2.91 6.11
CA TRP A 96 24.65 2.30 4.87
C TRP A 96 25.74 1.27 5.11
N THR A 97 26.68 1.55 6.01
CA THR A 97 27.76 0.62 6.36
C THR A 97 27.21 -0.62 7.06
N ALA A 98 26.30 -0.44 8.02
CA ALA A 98 25.66 -1.54 8.72
C ALA A 98 24.76 -2.39 7.81
N LEU A 99 24.07 -1.77 6.84
CA LEU A 99 23.27 -2.47 5.84
C LEU A 99 24.13 -3.24 4.86
N ALA A 100 25.27 -2.69 4.41
CA ALA A 100 26.20 -3.39 3.55
C ALA A 100 26.79 -4.64 4.22
N GLU A 101 27.11 -4.55 5.51
CA GLU A 101 27.65 -5.67 6.29
C GLU A 101 26.60 -6.76 6.54
N LYS A 102 25.36 -6.40 6.88
CA LYS A 102 24.33 -7.38 7.26
C LYS A 102 23.49 -7.90 6.08
N ARG A 103 23.22 -7.05 5.08
CA ARG A 103 22.33 -7.36 3.93
C ARG A 103 22.67 -6.50 2.71
N GLU A 104 23.67 -6.92 1.94
CA GLU A 104 24.06 -6.30 0.67
C GLU A 104 22.88 -6.17 -0.33
N SER A 105 21.92 -7.10 -0.32
CA SER A 105 20.72 -7.03 -1.17
C SER A 105 19.83 -5.84 -0.86
N ALA A 106 19.78 -5.38 0.39
CA ALA A 106 19.01 -4.19 0.77
C ALA A 106 19.64 -2.92 0.20
N VAL A 107 20.98 -2.86 0.15
CA VAL A 107 21.72 -1.74 -0.46
C VAL A 107 21.40 -1.64 -1.96
N LYS A 108 21.43 -2.78 -2.68
CA LYS A 108 21.08 -2.82 -4.11
C LYS A 108 19.65 -2.35 -4.39
N LEU A 109 18.69 -2.70 -3.52
CA LEU A 109 17.31 -2.24 -3.64
C LEU A 109 17.18 -0.73 -3.39
N LEU A 110 17.89 -0.19 -2.38
CA LEU A 110 17.90 1.24 -2.12
C LEU A 110 18.54 2.01 -3.29
N GLU A 111 19.62 1.50 -3.86
CA GLU A 111 20.21 2.07 -5.07
C GLU A 111 19.23 2.08 -6.25
N GLN A 112 18.48 0.99 -6.47
CA GLN A 112 17.45 0.92 -7.51
C GLN A 112 16.33 1.94 -7.30
N VAL A 113 15.90 2.18 -6.06
CA VAL A 113 14.89 3.21 -5.76
C VAL A 113 15.47 4.61 -5.99
N ARG A 114 16.77 4.82 -5.75
CA ARG A 114 17.45 6.11 -5.98
C ARG A 114 17.70 6.41 -7.46
N SER A 115 18.16 5.42 -8.23
CA SER A 115 18.52 5.58 -9.65
C SER A 115 17.34 5.38 -10.60
N GLY A 116 16.21 4.91 -10.08
CA GLY A 116 15.08 4.45 -10.88
C GLY A 116 15.22 2.99 -11.30
N VAL A 117 14.07 2.33 -11.42
CA VAL A 117 13.99 0.93 -11.87
C VAL A 117 14.06 0.88 -13.40
N PRO A 118 14.87 -0.02 -13.99
CA PRO A 118 14.94 -0.16 -15.44
C PRO A 118 13.58 -0.51 -16.05
N LEU A 119 13.20 0.18 -17.14
CA LEU A 119 11.90 0.01 -17.80
C LEU A 119 11.61 -1.43 -18.24
N TYR A 120 12.63 -2.24 -18.51
CA TYR A 120 12.43 -3.64 -18.89
C TYR A 120 11.80 -4.49 -17.78
N MET A 121 11.89 -4.09 -16.51
CA MET A 121 11.23 -4.79 -15.40
C MET A 121 9.69 -4.63 -15.44
N ALA A 122 9.17 -3.69 -16.22
CA ALA A 122 7.72 -3.54 -16.44
C ALA A 122 7.17 -4.48 -17.52
N ILE A 123 8.03 -5.14 -18.31
CA ILE A 123 7.61 -6.03 -19.41
C ILE A 123 6.69 -7.18 -18.93
N PRO A 124 6.99 -7.90 -17.84
CA PRO A 124 6.11 -8.96 -17.34
C PRO A 124 4.73 -8.45 -16.91
N LEU A 125 4.64 -7.21 -16.43
CA LEU A 125 3.39 -6.56 -16.02
C LEU A 125 2.45 -6.22 -17.19
N VAL A 126 3.00 -6.11 -18.40
CA VAL A 126 2.24 -5.79 -19.63
C VAL A 126 1.88 -7.06 -20.40
N ILE A 127 2.69 -8.11 -20.27
CA ILE A 127 2.50 -9.39 -20.98
C ILE A 127 1.51 -10.33 -20.24
N VAL A 128 1.37 -10.18 -18.92
CA VAL A 128 0.45 -10.95 -18.05
C VAL A 128 -0.88 -10.23 -17.92
#